data_AF-A0A1G0YMX4-F1
#
_entry.id   AF-A0A1G0YMX4-F1
#
_cell.length_a   1.000
_cell.length_b   1.000
_cell.length_c   1.000
_cell.angle_alpha   90.00
_cell.angle_beta   90.00
_cell.angle_gamma   90.00
#
_symmetry.space_group_name_H-M   'P 1'
#
loop_
_entity.id
_entity.type
_entity.pdbx_description
1 polymer ?
#
loop_
_entity_poly.entity_id
_entity_poly.type
_entity_poly.pdbx_seq_one_letter_code
_entity_poly.pdbx_strand_id
1 'polypeptide(L)'
;MKNKGNRHRDKHRQKLRKDNGERNCEAGGRARLACFNSGHRIEDHFADISKMVEIGSGATREIEATLLSRYACYLVIQNADPKKEIVARGQTYFAVQTRRQELADERIEEERRLLLRDDMGLYLFC
;
A
#
# COMPACT_ATOMS: atom_id res chain seq x y z
N MET A 1 -39.39 8.16 -8.56
CA MET A 1 -39.33 6.82 -7.95
C MET A 1 -38.21 6.01 -8.61
N LYS A 2 -37.04 5.86 -7.97
CA LYS A 2 -35.90 5.12 -8.56
C LYS A 2 -35.97 3.64 -8.18
N ASN A 3 -36.03 2.78 -9.21
CA ASN A 3 -36.32 1.35 -9.16
C ASN A 3 -35.50 0.55 -8.13
N LYS A 4 -36.19 -0.21 -7.28
CA LYS A 4 -35.61 -1.13 -6.28
C LYS A 4 -34.74 -2.25 -6.91
N GLY A 5 -34.92 -2.54 -8.21
CA GLY A 5 -34.16 -3.57 -8.94
C GLY A 5 -32.70 -3.24 -9.28
N ASN A 6 -32.29 -1.97 -9.30
CA ASN A 6 -30.90 -1.62 -9.64
C ASN A 6 -29.95 -1.82 -8.45
N ARG A 7 -30.44 -1.53 -7.24
CA ARG A 7 -29.66 -1.70 -5.99
C ARG A 7 -29.29 -3.16 -5.70
N HIS A 8 -30.08 -4.12 -6.18
CA HIS A 8 -29.79 -5.54 -5.94
C HIS A 8 -28.72 -6.08 -6.90
N ARG A 9 -28.72 -5.62 -8.18
CA ARG A 9 -27.67 -5.93 -9.15
C ARG A 9 -26.33 -5.27 -8.78
N ASP A 10 -26.34 -4.05 -8.27
CA ASP A 10 -25.12 -3.38 -7.79
C ASP A 10 -24.52 -4.10 -6.57
N LYS A 11 -25.37 -4.56 -5.63
CA LYS A 11 -24.94 -5.41 -4.50
C LYS A 11 -24.41 -6.77 -4.95
N HIS A 12 -25.00 -7.37 -5.98
CA HIS A 12 -24.54 -8.65 -6.54
C HIS A 12 -23.23 -8.48 -7.33
N ARG A 13 -23.01 -7.34 -7.98
CA ARG A 13 -21.75 -6.98 -8.67
C ARG A 13 -20.63 -6.64 -7.67
N GLN A 14 -20.98 -6.05 -6.53
CA GLN A 14 -20.07 -5.89 -5.38
C GLN A 14 -19.78 -7.22 -4.67
N LYS A 15 -20.74 -8.14 -4.61
CA LYS A 15 -20.57 -9.46 -3.98
C LYS A 15 -19.75 -10.42 -4.87
N LEU A 16 -19.98 -10.43 -6.18
CA LEU A 16 -19.15 -11.17 -7.14
C LEU A 16 -17.70 -10.65 -7.24
N ARG A 17 -17.45 -9.37 -6.90
CA ARG A 17 -16.09 -8.84 -6.70
C ARG A 17 -15.43 -9.32 -5.40
N LYS A 18 -16.21 -9.72 -4.40
CA LYS A 18 -15.69 -10.29 -3.14
C LYS A 18 -15.35 -11.77 -3.30
N ASP A 19 -16.11 -12.51 -4.10
CA ASP A 19 -16.04 -13.97 -4.13
C ASP A 19 -14.98 -14.51 -5.14
N ASN A 20 -14.58 -13.72 -6.16
CA ASN A 20 -13.56 -14.16 -7.14
C ASN A 20 -12.10 -13.86 -6.73
N GLY A 21 -11.86 -13.35 -5.51
CA GLY A 21 -10.54 -12.96 -5.01
C GLY A 21 -9.79 -14.02 -4.19
N GLU A 22 -10.40 -15.19 -3.97
CA GLU A 22 -9.96 -16.23 -3.03
C GLU A 22 -8.88 -17.18 -3.58
N ARG A 23 -7.99 -16.68 -4.44
CA ARG A 23 -6.70 -17.35 -4.74
C ARG A 23 -5.53 -16.41 -4.53
N ASN A 24 -5.53 -15.74 -3.39
CA ASN A 24 -4.44 -14.88 -2.99
C ASN A 24 -3.86 -15.36 -1.67
N CYS A 25 -2.54 -15.43 -1.60
CA CYS A 25 -1.81 -15.44 -0.34
C CYS A 25 -2.48 -14.44 0.62
N GLU A 26 -2.75 -14.87 1.85
CA GLU A 26 -3.59 -14.14 2.81
C GLU A 26 -3.17 -12.65 2.96
N ALA A 27 -1.86 -12.39 2.87
CA ALA A 27 -1.26 -11.06 2.87
C ALA A 27 -1.66 -10.18 1.68
N GLY A 28 -1.71 -10.72 0.46
CA GLY A 28 -2.05 -9.96 -0.76
C GLY A 28 -3.51 -9.53 -0.80
N GLY A 29 -4.42 -10.35 -0.27
CA GLY A 29 -5.82 -9.97 -0.09
C GLY A 29 -5.98 -8.79 0.86
N ARG A 30 -5.33 -8.87 2.03
CA ARG A 30 -5.32 -7.78 3.03
C ARG A 30 -4.68 -6.50 2.50
N ALA A 31 -3.58 -6.60 1.74
CA ALA A 31 -2.90 -5.46 1.14
C ALA A 31 -3.77 -4.71 0.12
N ARG A 32 -4.56 -5.43 -0.70
CA ARG A 32 -5.52 -4.80 -1.62
C ARG A 32 -6.65 -4.07 -0.89
N LEU A 33 -7.14 -4.64 0.22
CA LEU A 33 -8.12 -3.98 1.06
C LEU A 33 -7.54 -2.70 1.70
N ALA A 34 -6.31 -2.77 2.21
CA ALA A 34 -5.62 -1.59 2.75
C ALA A 34 -5.43 -0.50 1.69
N CYS A 35 -5.04 -0.87 0.46
CA CYS A 35 -4.90 0.05 -0.66
C CYS A 35 -6.21 0.80 -0.95
N PHE A 36 -7.32 0.06 -1.02
CA PHE A 36 -8.65 0.63 -1.23
C PHE A 36 -9.08 1.56 -0.10
N ASN A 37 -8.83 1.16 1.16
CA ASN A 37 -9.17 1.96 2.33
C ASN A 37 -8.34 3.25 2.43
N SER A 38 -7.11 3.24 1.92
CA SER A 38 -6.25 4.42 1.79
C SER A 38 -6.66 5.35 0.64
N GLY A 39 -7.72 5.04 -0.10
CA GLY A 39 -8.22 5.85 -1.21
C GLY A 39 -7.47 5.66 -2.53
N HIS A 40 -6.57 4.68 -2.62
CA HIS A 40 -5.85 4.36 -3.84
C HIS A 40 -6.61 3.34 -4.70
N ARG A 41 -6.49 3.47 -6.02
CA ARG A 41 -7.04 2.48 -6.95
C ARG A 41 -6.15 1.24 -6.92
N ILE A 42 -6.76 0.07 -6.72
CA ILE A 42 -6.03 -1.21 -6.65
C ILE A 42 -5.32 -1.49 -7.98
N GLU A 43 -5.98 -1.20 -9.10
CA GLU A 43 -5.48 -1.51 -10.44
C GLU A 43 -4.19 -0.74 -10.81
N ASP A 44 -3.93 0.41 -10.16
CA ASP A 44 -2.72 1.20 -10.36
C ASP A 44 -1.50 0.61 -9.62
N HIS A 45 -1.73 -0.38 -8.77
CA HIS A 45 -0.75 -0.89 -7.83
C HIS A 45 -0.59 -2.41 -7.83
N PHE A 46 -1.64 -3.14 -8.24
CA PHE A 46 -1.67 -4.59 -8.39
C PHE A 46 -2.11 -4.90 -9.82
N ALA A 47 -1.17 -5.29 -10.67
CA ALA A 47 -1.45 -5.68 -12.05
C ALA A 47 -1.23 -7.18 -12.21
N ASP A 48 -2.31 -7.93 -12.37
CA ASP A 48 -2.25 -9.36 -12.61
C ASP A 48 -1.86 -9.60 -14.08
N ILE A 49 -0.80 -10.39 -14.29
CA ILE A 49 -0.26 -10.77 -15.59
C ILE A 49 -0.18 -12.29 -15.68
N SER A 50 -0.36 -12.83 -16.88
CA SER A 50 0.03 -14.21 -17.15
C SER A 50 1.31 -14.22 -17.98
N LYS A 51 2.29 -15.02 -17.55
CA LYS A 51 3.57 -15.16 -18.23
C LYS A 51 3.77 -16.62 -18.62
N MET A 52 4.04 -16.85 -19.90
CA MET A 52 4.52 -18.16 -20.37
C MET A 52 5.97 -18.32 -19.97
N VAL A 53 6.30 -19.42 -19.29
CA VAL A 53 7.68 -19.74 -18.88
C VAL A 53 8.04 -21.11 -19.45
N GLU A 54 9.20 -21.19 -20.09
CA GLU A 54 9.75 -22.47 -20.52
C GLU A 54 10.23 -23.27 -19.32
N ILE A 55 9.73 -24.50 -19.22
CA ILE A 55 10.20 -25.49 -18.28
C ILE A 55 11.30 -26.29 -18.98
N GLY A 56 12.30 -26.77 -18.22
CA GLY A 56 13.52 -27.44 -18.73
C GLY A 56 13.33 -28.73 -19.56
N SER A 57 12.11 -29.02 -20.01
CA SER A 57 11.74 -30.11 -20.91
C SER A 57 11.21 -29.61 -22.27
N GLY A 58 11.32 -28.31 -22.58
CA GLY A 58 10.77 -27.71 -23.81
C GLY A 58 9.26 -27.48 -23.79
N ALA A 59 8.60 -27.73 -22.65
CA ALA A 59 7.21 -27.40 -22.42
C ALA A 59 7.08 -25.95 -21.94
N THR A 60 6.01 -25.25 -22.33
CA THR A 60 5.67 -23.93 -21.78
C THR A 60 4.54 -24.07 -20.77
N ARG A 61 4.64 -23.35 -19.65
CA ARG A 61 3.57 -23.26 -18.64
C ARG A 61 3.18 -21.80 -18.46
N GLU A 62 1.88 -21.55 -18.45
CA GLU A 62 1.32 -20.26 -18.04
C GLU A 62 1.40 -20.14 -16.52
N ILE A 63 2.08 -19.09 -16.04
CA ILE A 63 2.18 -18.75 -14.62
C ILE A 63 1.46 -17.42 -14.41
N GLU A 64 0.48 -17.44 -13.51
CA GLU A 64 -0.16 -16.23 -12.99
C GLU A 64 0.83 -15.51 -12.06
N ALA A 65 1.11 -14.24 -12.35
CA ALA A 65 1.97 -13.40 -11.55
C ALA A 65 1.32 -12.03 -11.34
N THR A 66 1.55 -11.40 -10.19
CA THR A 66 1.08 -10.04 -9.95
C THR A 66 2.27 -9.09 -9.91
N LEU A 67 2.27 -8.09 -10.77
CA LEU A 67 3.19 -6.96 -10.70
C LEU A 67 2.71 -5.99 -9.63
N LEU A 68 3.62 -5.61 -8.74
CA LEU A 68 3.35 -4.73 -7.62
C LEU A 68 4.07 -3.41 -7.81
N SER A 69 3.35 -2.31 -7.59
CA SER A 69 4.00 -1.01 -7.38
C SER A 69 4.81 -1.02 -6.09
N ARG A 70 5.73 -0.07 -5.94
CA ARG A 70 6.48 0.11 -4.68
C ARG A 70 5.56 0.25 -3.47
N TYR A 71 4.46 1.00 -3.63
CA TYR A 71 3.46 1.18 -2.59
C TYR A 71 2.73 -0.13 -2.26
N ALA A 72 2.35 -0.92 -3.26
CA ALA A 72 1.76 -2.24 -3.04
C ALA A 72 2.71 -3.17 -2.28
N CYS A 73 4.01 -3.19 -2.62
CA CYS A 73 5.01 -3.98 -1.89
C CYS A 73 5.04 -3.63 -0.40
N TYR A 74 4.95 -2.34 -0.06
CA TYR A 74 4.92 -1.89 1.34
C TYR A 74 3.67 -2.38 2.06
N LEU A 75 2.50 -2.26 1.44
CA LEU A 75 1.25 -2.76 1.99
C LEU A 75 1.27 -4.28 2.19
N VAL A 76 1.89 -5.02 1.27
CA VAL A 76 2.06 -6.47 1.41
C VAL A 76 2.92 -6.80 2.63
N ILE A 77 4.06 -6.13 2.83
CA ILE A 77 4.91 -6.35 4.01
C ILE A 77 4.17 -5.99 5.31
N GLN A 78 3.45 -4.86 5.33
CA GLN A 78 2.74 -4.40 6.51
C GLN A 78 1.59 -5.34 6.93
N ASN A 79 0.95 -6.02 5.97
CA ASN A 79 -0.21 -6.89 6.22
C ASN A 79 0.13 -8.39 6.20
N ALA A 80 1.40 -8.77 6.01
CA ALA A 80 1.86 -10.14 5.97
C ALA A 80 2.09 -10.75 7.35
N ASP A 81 2.17 -12.09 7.39
CA ASP A 81 2.46 -12.84 8.61
C ASP A 81 3.89 -12.54 9.10
N PRO A 82 4.06 -12.00 10.33
CA PRO A 82 5.37 -11.70 10.89
C PRO A 82 6.23 -12.94 11.16
N LYS A 83 5.66 -14.16 11.14
CA LYS A 83 6.44 -15.41 11.25
C LYS A 83 7.46 -15.59 10.13
N LYS A 84 7.28 -14.89 9.00
CA LYS A 84 8.24 -14.90 7.89
C LYS A 84 9.37 -13.92 8.19
N GLU A 85 10.60 -14.40 8.21
CA GLU A 85 11.79 -13.59 8.54
C GLU A 85 11.90 -12.32 7.68
N ILE A 86 11.66 -12.44 6.37
CA ILE A 86 11.70 -11.30 5.43
C ILE A 86 10.66 -10.23 5.82
N VAL A 87 9.47 -10.66 6.26
CA VAL A 87 8.40 -9.74 6.68
C VAL A 87 8.78 -9.05 7.98
N ALA A 88 9.27 -9.79 8.97
CA ALA A 88 9.72 -9.24 10.25
C ALA A 88 10.83 -8.19 10.05
N ARG A 89 11.82 -8.48 9.20
CA ARG A 89 12.89 -7.53 8.84
C ARG A 89 12.33 -6.27 8.18
N GLY A 90 11.38 -6.43 7.26
CA GLY A 90 10.70 -5.31 6.63
C GLY A 90 9.94 -4.44 7.63
N GLN A 91 9.22 -5.04 8.57
CA GLN A 91 8.51 -4.33 9.64
C GLN A 91 9.48 -3.56 10.56
N THR A 92 10.59 -4.18 10.95
CA THR A 92 11.66 -3.51 11.72
C THR A 92 12.24 -2.32 10.96
N TYR A 93 12.48 -2.48 9.65
CA TYR A 93 12.94 -1.37 8.81
C TYR A 93 11.94 -0.21 8.84
N PHE A 94 10.64 -0.48 8.67
CA PHE A 94 9.61 0.57 8.74
C PHE A 94 9.55 1.27 10.10
N ALA A 95 9.66 0.53 11.21
CA ALA A 95 9.69 1.11 12.54
C ALA A 95 10.88 2.08 12.70
N VAL A 96 12.07 1.66 12.28
CA VAL A 96 13.28 2.50 12.34
C VAL A 96 13.17 3.72 11.43
N GLN A 97 12.68 3.55 10.20
CA GLN A 97 12.53 4.68 9.27
C GLN A 97 11.50 5.69 9.74
N THR A 98 10.39 5.24 10.32
CA THR A 98 9.37 6.14 10.88
C THR A 98 9.97 6.99 11.99
N ARG A 99 10.71 6.37 12.93
CA ARG A 99 11.37 7.12 14.00
C ARG A 99 12.41 8.12 13.49
N ARG A 100 13.16 7.76 12.46
CA ARG A 100 14.12 8.68 11.82
C ARG A 100 13.42 9.87 11.18
N GLN A 101 12.27 9.67 10.56
CA GLN A 101 11.49 10.74 9.95
C GLN A 101 10.90 11.66 11.02
N GLU A 102 10.30 11.12 12.08
CA GLU A 102 9.77 11.91 13.21
C GLU A 102 10.82 12.85 13.79
N LEU A 103 12.03 12.34 14.06
CA LEU A 103 13.14 13.14 14.59
C LEU A 103 13.64 14.20 13.60
N ALA A 104 13.60 13.90 12.30
CA ALA A 104 13.98 14.87 11.27
C ALA A 104 12.95 16.00 11.18
N ASP A 105 11.66 15.68 11.24
CA ASP A 105 10.57 16.64 11.20
C ASP A 105 10.59 17.54 12.45
N GLU A 106 10.81 16.97 13.64
CA GLU A 106 10.99 17.72 14.90
C GLU A 106 12.10 18.78 14.78
N ARG A 107 13.26 18.39 14.22
CA ARG A 107 14.39 19.31 14.02
C ARG A 107 14.07 20.44 13.05
N ILE A 108 13.39 20.14 11.95
CA ILE A 108 12.98 21.14 10.96
C ILE A 108 12.00 22.14 11.59
N GLU A 109 11.07 21.67 12.41
CA GLU A 109 10.12 22.53 13.12
C GLU A 109 10.79 23.43 14.16
N GLU A 110 11.79 22.92 14.89
CA GLU A 110 12.60 23.70 15.83
C GLU A 110 13.40 24.79 15.12
N GLU A 111 14.08 24.46 14.02
CA GLU A 111 14.82 25.42 13.20
C GLU A 111 13.88 26.51 12.66
N ARG A 112 12.71 26.13 12.13
CA ARG A 112 11.69 27.08 11.68
C ARG A 112 11.22 28.00 12.80
N ARG A 113 11.06 27.48 14.02
CA ARG A 113 10.63 28.28 15.19
C ARG A 113 11.68 29.30 15.58
N LEU A 114 12.97 28.95 15.53
CA LEU A 114 14.06 29.87 15.84
C LEU A 114 14.15 30.99 14.80
N LEU A 115 14.12 30.65 13.51
CA LEU A 115 14.12 31.63 12.42
C LEU A 115 12.99 32.66 12.58
N LEU A 116 11.78 32.21 12.88
CA LEU A 116 10.64 33.11 13.10
C LEU A 116 10.81 34.03 14.32
N ARG A 117 11.55 33.62 15.35
CA ARG A 117 11.85 34.48 16.51
C ARG A 117 12.85 35.56 16.14
N ASP A 118 13.90 35.19 15.41
CA ASP A 118 14.93 36.14 14.97
C ASP A 118 14.32 37.20 14.04
N ASP A 119 13.45 36.78 13.12
CA ASP A 119 12.71 37.70 12.24
C ASP A 119 11.83 38.68 13.05
N MET A 120 11.04 38.19 14.01
CA MET A 120 10.18 39.04 14.86
C MET A 120 10.97 40.05 15.70
N GLY A 121 12.18 39.70 16.15
CA GLY A 121 13.07 40.62 16.85
C GLY A 121 13.59 41.74 15.94
N LEU A 122 13.82 41.44 14.66
CA LEU A 122 14.25 42.41 13.66
C LEU A 122 13.15 43.43 13.33
N TYR A 123 11.89 42.99 13.22
CA TYR A 123 10.75 43.87 12.90
C TYR A 123 10.35 44.82 14.05
N LEU A 124 10.73 44.53 15.30
CA LEU A 124 10.47 45.42 16.45
C LEU A 124 11.57 46.47 16.69
N PHE A 125 12.69 46.40 15.96
CA PHE A 125 13.84 47.29 16.11
C PHE A 125 14.02 48.28 14.93
N CYS A 126 13.13 48.24 13.95
CA CYS A 126 12.98 49.24 12.87
C CYS A 126 11.78 50.16 13.16
#